data_AF-A0A369B408-F1
#
_entry.id   AF-A0A369B408-F1
#
_cell.length_a   1.000
_cell.length_b   1.000
_cell.length_c   1.000
_cell.angle_alpha   90.00
_cell.angle_beta   90.00
_cell.angle_gamma   90.00
#
_symmetry.space_group_name_H-M   'P 1'
#
loop_
_entity.id
_entity.type
_entity.pdbx_description
1 polymer ?
#
loop_
_entity_poly.entity_id
_entity_poly.type
_entity_poly.pdbx_seq_one_letter_code
_entity_poly.pdbx_strand_id
1 'polypeptide(L)'
;MGVKHGRDYEFILADLTAAVGRIPDSYKFFEMEALEWHGLSDEERREVQEALAEDLFFALGTEPTITVGSAVVIHDSEGHRINFLIGEEELTSVQLV
;
A
#
# COMPACT_ATOMS: atom_id res chain seq x y z
N MET A 1 16.27 -2.28 -2.31
CA MET A 1 16.21 -3.29 -1.24
C MET A 1 14.89 -3.03 -0.52
N GLY A 2 14.01 -4.03 -0.43
CA GLY A 2 12.70 -3.86 0.21
C GLY A 2 12.77 -3.79 1.73
N VAL A 3 11.61 -3.56 2.35
CA VAL A 3 11.46 -3.55 3.81
C VAL A 3 11.90 -4.88 4.43
N LYS A 4 12.53 -4.83 5.62
CA LYS A 4 12.89 -6.05 6.36
C LYS A 4 11.64 -6.67 6.98
N HIS A 5 11.49 -7.98 6.83
CA HIS A 5 10.34 -8.73 7.34
C HIS A 5 10.77 -10.09 7.89
N GLY A 6 9.97 -10.63 8.81
CA GLY A 6 10.18 -11.92 9.46
C GLY A 6 9.08 -12.97 9.18
N ARG A 7 7.97 -12.58 8.56
CA ARG A 7 6.92 -13.49 8.05
C ARG A 7 6.92 -13.59 6.53
N ASP A 8 6.19 -14.56 5.97
CA ASP A 8 6.20 -14.83 4.52
C ASP A 8 5.73 -13.60 3.73
N TYR A 9 6.51 -13.29 2.68
CA TYR A 9 6.28 -12.12 1.84
C TYR A 9 4.90 -12.16 1.17
N GLU A 10 4.44 -13.34 0.73
CA GLU A 10 3.12 -13.48 0.08
C GLU A 10 1.97 -13.05 1.00
N PHE A 11 2.05 -13.34 2.31
CA PHE A 11 1.04 -12.89 3.27
C PHE A 11 1.16 -11.38 3.56
N ILE A 12 2.38 -10.85 3.62
CA ILE A 12 2.59 -9.39 3.77
C ILE A 12 2.01 -8.66 2.56
N LEU A 13 2.31 -9.14 1.36
CA LEU A 13 1.83 -8.55 0.12
C LEU A 13 0.31 -8.60 0.06
N ALA A 14 -0.32 -9.74 0.37
CA ALA A 14 -1.77 -9.84 0.43
C ALA A 14 -2.40 -8.86 1.43
N ASP A 15 -1.82 -8.70 2.62
CA ASP A 15 -2.28 -7.74 3.63
C ASP A 15 -2.08 -6.29 3.15
N LEU A 16 -0.98 -5.98 2.47
CA LEU A 16 -0.70 -4.67 1.89
C LEU A 16 -1.66 -4.35 0.74
N THR A 17 -1.92 -5.30 -0.15
CA THR A 17 -2.92 -5.16 -1.23
C THR A 17 -4.28 -4.82 -0.65
N ALA A 18 -4.69 -5.53 0.41
CA ALA A 18 -5.94 -5.24 1.10
C ALA A 18 -5.93 -3.85 1.77
N ALA A 19 -4.81 -3.44 2.38
CA ALA A 19 -4.65 -2.13 3.00
C ALA A 19 -4.72 -0.99 1.98
N VAL A 20 -4.03 -1.12 0.85
CA VAL A 20 -4.05 -0.16 -0.26
C VAL A 20 -5.44 -0.07 -0.88
N GLY A 21 -6.15 -1.20 -1.01
CA GLY A 21 -7.52 -1.22 -1.52
C GLY A 21 -8.54 -0.47 -0.67
N ARG A 22 -8.21 -0.15 0.60
CA ARG A 22 -9.02 0.72 1.46
C ARG A 22 -8.80 2.22 1.17
N ILE A 23 -7.76 2.58 0.43
CA ILE A 23 -7.50 3.96 -0.01
C ILE A 23 -8.35 4.24 -1.25
N PRO A 24 -9.33 5.16 -1.17
CA PRO A 24 -10.30 5.37 -2.26
C PRO A 24 -9.66 5.89 -3.55
N ASP A 25 -8.54 6.61 -3.45
CA ASP A 25 -7.83 7.23 -4.57
C ASP A 25 -6.39 6.71 -4.73
N SER A 26 -6.16 5.45 -4.36
CA SER A 26 -4.88 4.74 -4.54
C SER A 26 -4.39 4.73 -5.98
N TYR A 27 -5.32 4.64 -6.95
CA TYR A 27 -5.01 4.65 -8.39
C TYR A 27 -4.27 5.91 -8.86
N LYS A 28 -4.38 7.04 -8.13
CA LYS A 28 -3.62 8.26 -8.43
C LYS A 28 -2.11 8.10 -8.31
N PHE A 29 -1.65 7.10 -7.56
CA PHE A 29 -0.21 6.80 -7.45
C PHE A 29 0.40 6.44 -8.82
N PHE A 30 -0.38 5.82 -9.70
CA PHE A 30 0.02 5.50 -11.07
C PHE A 30 -0.36 6.60 -12.08
N GLU A 31 -0.70 7.80 -11.61
CA GLU A 31 -1.22 8.90 -12.44
C GLU A 31 -2.46 8.50 -13.27
N MET A 32 -3.21 7.50 -12.79
CA MET A 32 -4.40 6.98 -13.45
C MET A 32 -5.59 7.91 -13.23
N GLU A 33 -6.41 8.08 -14.27
CA GLU A 33 -7.64 8.88 -14.19
C GLU A 33 -8.75 8.12 -13.47
N ALA A 34 -9.63 8.85 -12.78
CA ALA A 34 -10.75 8.23 -12.06
C ALA A 34 -11.70 7.46 -12.98
N LEU A 35 -11.90 7.96 -14.21
CA LEU A 35 -12.75 7.30 -15.21
C LEU A 35 -12.19 5.94 -15.63
N GLU A 36 -10.87 5.84 -15.76
CA GLU A 36 -10.17 4.60 -16.10
C GLU A 36 -10.31 3.59 -14.97
N TRP A 37 -10.02 4.01 -13.73
CA TRP A 37 -10.19 3.19 -12.54
C TRP A 37 -11.63 2.67 -12.34
N HIS A 38 -12.62 3.54 -12.56
CA HIS A 38 -14.04 3.16 -12.48
C HIS A 38 -14.48 2.24 -13.61
N GLY A 39 -13.77 2.24 -14.75
CA GLY A 39 -14.00 1.34 -15.88
C GLY A 39 -13.44 -0.07 -15.67
N LEU A 40 -12.47 -0.24 -14.77
CA LEU A 40 -11.88 -1.55 -14.45
C LEU A 40 -12.87 -2.45 -13.71
N SER A 41 -12.80 -3.74 -14.03
CA SER A 41 -13.42 -4.82 -13.24
C SER A 41 -12.74 -4.97 -11.89
N ASP A 42 -13.39 -5.69 -10.97
CA ASP A 42 -12.83 -5.92 -9.63
C ASP A 42 -11.51 -6.71 -9.67
N GLU A 43 -11.34 -7.59 -10.67
CA GLU A 43 -10.08 -8.33 -10.86
C GLU A 43 -8.96 -7.40 -11.34
N GLU A 44 -9.21 -6.57 -12.34
CA GLU A 44 -8.21 -5.60 -12.85
C GLU A 44 -7.83 -4.59 -11.76
N ARG A 45 -8.79 -4.13 -10.95
CA ARG A 45 -8.49 -3.26 -9.80
C ARG A 45 -7.59 -3.95 -8.78
N ARG A 46 -7.80 -5.24 -8.56
CA ARG A 46 -7.00 -6.04 -7.63
C ARG A 46 -5.57 -6.19 -8.14
N GLU A 47 -5.38 -6.45 -9.43
CA GLU A 47 -4.04 -6.50 -10.04
C GLU A 47 -3.30 -5.16 -9.87
N VAL A 48 -3.98 -4.03 -10.09
CA VAL A 48 -3.39 -2.70 -9.87
C VAL A 48 -3.04 -2.47 -8.40
N GLN A 49 -3.91 -2.88 -7.46
CA GLN A 49 -3.63 -2.76 -6.03
C GLN A 49 -2.45 -3.64 -5.59
N GLU A 50 -2.30 -4.82 -6.18
CA GLU A 50 -1.19 -5.73 -5.91
C GLU A 50 0.13 -5.15 -6.42
N ALA A 51 0.15 -4.64 -7.66
CA ALA A 51 1.31 -3.93 -8.20
C ALA A 51 1.69 -2.72 -7.31
N LEU A 52 0.72 -1.96 -6.83
CA LEU A 52 0.96 -0.83 -5.93
C LEU A 52 1.56 -1.29 -4.59
N ALA A 53 1.05 -2.40 -4.04
CA ALA A 53 1.56 -2.96 -2.80
C ALA A 53 3.02 -3.42 -2.94
N GLU A 54 3.38 -4.05 -4.06
CA GLU A 54 4.77 -4.40 -4.37
C GLU A 54 5.67 -3.16 -4.45
N ASP A 55 5.27 -2.16 -5.25
CA ASP A 55 6.04 -0.93 -5.43
C ASP A 55 6.25 -0.19 -4.10
N LEU A 56 5.19 -0.09 -3.29
CA LEU A 56 5.27 0.49 -1.95
C LEU A 56 6.22 -0.28 -1.06
N PHE A 57 6.16 -1.61 -1.05
CA PHE A 57 7.03 -2.42 -0.22
C PHE A 57 8.51 -2.23 -0.57
N PHE A 58 8.84 -2.13 -1.86
CA PHE A 58 10.20 -1.86 -2.31
C PHE A 58 10.64 -0.44 -1.98
N ALA A 59 9.79 0.56 -2.25
CA ALA A 59 10.11 1.96 -2.03
C ALA A 59 10.24 2.29 -0.53
N LEU A 60 9.40 1.70 0.33
CA LEU A 60 9.45 1.84 1.79
C LEU A 60 10.73 1.29 2.43
N GLY A 61 11.44 0.42 1.71
CA GLY A 61 12.76 -0.05 2.11
C GLY A 61 13.85 1.03 2.02
N THR A 62 13.59 2.09 1.24
CA THR A 62 14.51 3.23 1.06
C THR A 62 13.96 4.53 1.60
N GLU A 63 12.67 4.79 1.42
CA GLU A 63 11.98 5.99 1.86
C GLU A 63 10.87 5.60 2.85
N PRO A 64 11.02 5.87 4.16
CA PRO A 64 10.14 5.32 5.19
C PRO A 64 8.72 5.92 5.17
N THR A 65 8.43 6.89 4.30
CA THR A 65 7.12 7.55 4.23
C THR A 65 6.79 7.90 2.79
N ILE A 66 5.69 7.38 2.28
CA ILE A 66 5.25 7.56 0.89
C ILE A 66 3.79 8.01 0.89
N THR A 67 3.46 8.97 0.03
CA THR A 67 2.08 9.45 -0.13
C THR A 67 1.40 8.71 -1.29
N VAL A 68 0.19 8.19 -1.03
CA VAL A 68 -0.60 7.39 -1.97
C VAL A 68 -2.01 7.96 -2.01
N GLY A 69 -2.32 8.75 -3.05
CA GLY A 69 -3.58 9.47 -3.14
C GLY A 69 -3.78 10.39 -1.92
N SER A 70 -4.83 10.14 -1.16
CA SER A 70 -5.16 10.85 0.09
C SER A 70 -4.51 10.27 1.34
N ALA A 71 -3.85 9.10 1.23
CA ALA A 71 -3.24 8.41 2.36
C ALA A 71 -1.72 8.61 2.42
N VAL A 72 -1.17 8.47 3.63
CA VAL A 72 0.27 8.43 3.90
C VAL A 72 0.61 7.05 4.44
N VAL A 73 1.57 6.40 3.79
CA VAL A 73 2.05 5.07 4.15
C VAL A 73 3.40 5.23 4.85
N ILE A 74 3.51 4.76 6.08
CA ILE A 74 4.69 4.93 6.92
C ILE A 74 5.23 3.56 7.32
N HIS A 75 6.48 3.28 6.97
CA HIS A 75 7.19 2.12 7.46
C HIS A 75 7.80 2.44 8.83
N ASP A 76 7.25 1.81 9.87
CA ASP A 76 7.75 1.81 11.22
C ASP A 76 8.66 0.59 11.44
N SER A 77 9.97 0.83 11.31
CA SER A 77 10.97 -0.22 11.46
C SER A 77 11.15 -0.70 12.90
N GLU A 78 10.81 0.13 13.90
CA GLU A 78 10.92 -0.23 15.32
C GLU A 78 9.75 -1.11 15.75
N GLY A 79 8.54 -0.75 15.30
CA GLY A 79 7.31 -1.50 15.52
C GLY A 79 7.07 -2.63 14.53
N HIS A 80 8.01 -2.90 13.61
CA HIS A 80 7.94 -3.91 12.55
C HIS A 80 6.61 -3.90 11.79
N ARG A 81 6.14 -2.71 11.39
CA ARG A 81 4.85 -2.54 10.73
C ARG A 81 4.85 -1.45 9.67
N ILE A 82 3.88 -1.52 8.78
CA ILE A 82 3.57 -0.46 7.82
C ILE A 82 2.21 0.12 8.18
N ASN A 83 2.17 1.40 8.49
CA ASN A 83 0.96 2.12 8.88
C ASN A 83 0.39 2.89 7.69
N PHE A 84 -0.93 2.92 7.57
CA PHE A 84 -1.67 3.65 6.55
C PHE A 84 -2.53 4.68 7.27
N LEU A 85 -2.28 5.95 7.02
CA LEU A 85 -3.02 7.07 7.62
C LEU A 85 -3.76 7.84 6.54
N ILE A 86 -4.96 8.32 6.85
CA ILE A 86 -5.73 9.22 5.98
C ILE A 86 -6.09 10.48 6.78
N GLY A 87 -5.52 11.62 6.40
CA GLY A 87 -5.57 12.81 7.23
C GLY A 87 -4.88 12.59 8.58
N GLU A 88 -5.65 12.67 9.68
CA GLU A 88 -5.16 12.45 11.05
C GLU A 88 -5.55 11.07 11.61
N GLU A 89 -6.32 10.26 10.86
CA GLU A 89 -6.81 8.96 11.32
C GLU A 89 -5.96 7.80 10.79
N GLU A 90 -5.67 6.80 11.64
CA GLU A 90 -5.09 5.53 11.20
C GLU A 90 -6.18 4.71 10.52
N LEU A 91 -5.96 4.40 9.25
CA LEU A 91 -6.87 3.60 8.43
C LEU A 91 -6.63 2.11 8.67
N THR A 92 -5.36 1.68 8.68
CA THR A 92 -4.94 0.32 9.02
C THR A 92 -3.43 0.23 9.25
N SER A 93 -2.97 -0.91 9.75
CA SER A 93 -1.55 -1.26 9.78
C SER A 93 -1.31 -2.72 9.40
N VAL A 94 -0.15 -3.00 8.82
CA VAL A 94 0.29 -4.34 8.39
C VAL A 94 1.54 -4.70 9.17
N GLN A 95 1.49 -5.81 9.91
CA GLN A 95 2.66 -6.34 10.63
C GLN A 95 3.65 -7.01 9.67
N LEU A 96 4.93 -6.98 10.01
CA LEU A 96 6.00 -7.55 9.18
C LEU A 96 6.65 -8.79 9.82
N VAL A 97 6.29 -9.10 11.06
CA VAL A 97 6.80 -10.21 11.88
C VAL A 97 5.68 -10.95 12.58
#